data_AF-A0A7Y6EY33-F1
#
_entry.id   AF-A0A7Y6EY33-F1
#
_cell.length_a   1.000
_cell.length_b   1.000
_cell.length_c   1.000
_cell.angle_alpha   90.00
_cell.angle_beta   90.00
_cell.angle_gamma   90.00
#
_symmetry.space_group_name_H-M   'P 1'
#
loop_
_entity.id
_entity.type
_entity.pdbx_description
1 polymer ?
#
loop_
_entity_poly.entity_id
_entity_poly.type
_entity_poly.pdbx_seq_one_letter_code
_entity_poly.pdbx_strand_id
1 'polypeptide(L)'
;MRYSTYQSIYEPVNSEAVKSNIGHVKRLFADAKIPTWMLKLIMVSLIIFVGCSTVLTVFAGDEGDVLPGGKIAVSQGETLWSISLEHKPENIDTRVYIEAMKKVNQLESTSIQAGQVLILPQFTP
;
A
#
# COMPACT_ATOMS: atom_id res chain seq x y z
N MET A 1 41.01 -19.61 63.81
CA MET A 1 40.69 -20.73 62.88
C MET A 1 39.17 -20.93 62.93
N ARG A 2 38.38 -21.14 61.88
CA ARG A 2 38.50 -21.13 60.42
C ARG A 2 37.03 -21.21 59.93
N TYR A 3 36.38 -20.09 59.58
CA TYR A 3 34.98 -20.15 59.08
C TYR A 3 34.59 -19.04 58.08
N SER A 4 35.52 -18.50 57.29
CA SER A 4 35.19 -17.46 56.27
C SER A 4 35.16 -17.97 54.82
N THR A 5 35.45 -19.25 54.57
CA THR A 5 35.72 -19.72 53.19
C THR A 5 34.50 -20.32 52.46
N TYR A 6 33.42 -20.67 53.17
CA TYR A 6 32.28 -21.38 52.55
C TYR A 6 31.13 -20.46 52.08
N GLN A 7 31.12 -19.19 52.45
CA GLN A 7 29.99 -18.30 52.20
C GLN A 7 30.03 -17.61 50.82
N SER A 8 31.19 -17.59 50.12
CA SER A 8 31.33 -16.90 48.83
C SER A 8 30.93 -17.73 47.60
N ILE A 9 30.62 -19.03 47.77
CA ILE A 9 30.19 -19.89 46.65
C ILE A 9 28.66 -19.88 46.48
N TYR A 10 27.94 -19.36 47.49
CA TYR A 10 26.48 -19.21 47.47
C TYR A 10 26.03 -17.75 47.42
N GLU A 11 26.90 -16.82 47.00
CA GLU A 11 26.38 -15.54 46.51
C GLU A 11 25.66 -15.82 45.18
N PRO A 12 24.34 -15.57 45.09
CA PRO A 12 23.65 -15.72 43.83
C PRO A 12 24.21 -14.68 42.85
N VAL A 13 25.05 -15.12 41.92
CA VAL A 13 25.58 -14.30 40.83
C VAL A 13 24.40 -13.59 40.15
N ASN A 14 24.32 -12.28 40.40
CA ASN A 14 23.57 -11.26 39.69
C ASN A 14 22.10 -11.50 39.32
N SER A 15 21.32 -12.27 40.10
CA SER A 15 19.88 -12.40 39.84
C SER A 15 19.15 -11.03 39.69
N GLU A 16 19.69 -9.96 40.27
CA GLU A 16 19.20 -8.59 40.08
C GLU A 16 19.47 -7.99 38.68
N ALA A 17 20.62 -8.28 38.05
CA ALA A 17 20.97 -7.75 36.73
C ALA A 17 20.18 -8.44 35.60
N VAL A 18 19.86 -9.73 35.76
CA VAL A 18 18.97 -10.47 34.84
C VAL A 18 17.50 -10.05 35.06
N LYS A 19 17.10 -9.73 36.29
CA LYS A 19 15.72 -9.36 36.62
C LYS A 19 15.36 -7.91 36.26
N SER A 20 16.31 -6.97 36.24
CA SER A 20 16.02 -5.56 35.95
C SER A 20 15.64 -5.32 34.49
N ASN A 21 16.32 -5.98 33.54
CA ASN A 21 16.03 -5.83 32.11
C ASN A 21 14.68 -6.45 31.72
N ILE A 22 14.30 -7.59 32.30
CA ILE A 22 12.98 -8.20 32.07
C ILE A 22 11.86 -7.43 32.80
N GLY A 23 12.15 -6.82 33.95
CA GLY A 23 11.19 -6.00 34.70
C GLY A 23 10.81 -4.70 34.00
N HIS A 24 11.77 -4.01 33.38
CA HIS A 24 11.52 -2.73 32.70
C HIS A 24 10.71 -2.91 31.41
N VAL A 25 10.99 -3.97 30.65
CA VAL A 25 10.26 -4.28 29.40
C VAL A 25 8.81 -4.69 29.72
N LYS A 26 8.59 -5.44 30.82
CA LYS A 26 7.23 -5.74 31.28
C LYS A 26 6.50 -4.47 31.72
N ARG A 27 7.15 -3.50 32.38
CA ARG A 27 6.50 -2.26 32.84
C ARG A 27 6.00 -1.35 31.73
N LEU A 28 6.69 -1.33 30.59
CA LEU A 28 6.22 -0.56 29.42
C LEU A 28 4.96 -1.15 28.79
N PHE A 29 4.70 -2.44 28.99
CA PHE A 29 3.49 -3.11 28.49
C PHE A 29 2.47 -3.48 29.58
N ALA A 30 2.76 -3.28 30.87
CA ALA A 30 1.98 -3.88 31.95
C ALA A 30 0.81 -3.07 32.50
N ASP A 31 0.65 -1.77 32.19
CA ASP A 31 -0.45 -0.99 32.79
C ASP A 31 -1.22 -0.10 31.80
N ALA A 32 -1.28 -0.50 30.53
CA ALA A 32 -2.29 0.04 29.63
C ALA A 32 -3.60 -0.73 29.83
N LYS A 33 -4.42 -0.32 30.82
CA LYS A 33 -5.82 -0.75 30.94
C LYS A 33 -6.65 -0.12 29.83
N ILE A 34 -6.43 -0.55 28.58
CA ILE A 34 -7.22 -0.12 27.44
C ILE A 34 -8.60 -0.76 27.59
N PRO A 35 -9.68 0.02 27.75
CA PRO A 35 -11.01 -0.55 27.87
C PRO A 35 -11.36 -1.29 26.58
N THR A 36 -12.05 -2.43 26.72
CA THR A 36 -12.40 -3.31 25.58
C THR A 36 -13.22 -2.60 24.50
N TRP A 37 -13.94 -1.53 24.86
CA TRP A 37 -14.63 -0.67 23.91
C TRP A 37 -13.68 0.16 23.04
N MET A 38 -12.58 0.66 23.60
CA MET A 38 -11.56 1.38 22.82
C MET A 38 -10.77 0.43 21.92
N LEU A 39 -10.48 -0.79 22.37
CA LEU A 39 -9.86 -1.82 21.52
C LEU A 39 -10.74 -2.13 20.29
N LYS A 40 -12.07 -2.22 20.48
CA LYS A 40 -13.02 -2.40 19.38
C LYS A 40 -13.04 -1.22 18.40
N LEU A 41 -13.00 0.02 18.90
CA LEU A 41 -12.93 1.21 18.05
C LEU A 41 -11.64 1.25 17.23
N ILE A 42 -10.50 0.88 17.82
CA ILE A 42 -9.21 0.81 17.13
C ILE A 42 -9.23 -0.27 16.04
N MET A 43 -9.82 -1.44 16.31
CA MET A 43 -9.98 -2.52 15.32
C MET A 43 -10.84 -2.08 14.13
N VAL A 44 -11.98 -1.43 14.38
CA VAL A 44 -12.87 -0.92 13.33
C VAL A 44 -12.18 0.19 12.51
N SER A 45 -11.50 1.11 13.18
CA SER A 45 -10.70 2.16 12.53
C SER A 45 -9.66 1.57 11.59
N LEU A 46 -8.90 0.56 12.03
CA LEU A 46 -7.85 -0.06 11.22
C LEU A 46 -8.42 -0.70 9.93
N ILE A 47 -9.59 -1.34 10.03
CA ILE A 47 -10.31 -1.92 8.88
C ILE A 47 -10.74 -0.81 7.92
N ILE A 48 -11.23 0.33 8.42
CA ILE A 48 -11.63 1.48 7.62
C ILE A 48 -10.42 2.09 6.90
N PHE A 49 -9.27 2.21 7.54
CA PHE A 49 -8.06 2.73 6.89
C PHE A 49 -7.56 1.83 5.75
N VAL A 50 -7.58 0.51 5.95
CA VAL A 50 -7.23 -0.45 4.88
C VAL A 50 -8.23 -0.39 3.73
N GLY A 51 -9.53 -0.24 4.03
CA GLY A 51 -10.57 -0.12 3.01
C GLY A 51 -10.64 1.24 2.30
N CYS A 52 -10.25 2.33 2.97
CA CYS A 52 -10.29 3.69 2.44
C CYS A 52 -9.06 4.02 1.59
N SER A 53 -7.92 3.37 1.86
CA SER A 53 -6.69 3.55 1.07
C SER A 53 -6.86 3.20 -0.41
N THR A 54 -7.70 2.21 -0.73
CA THR A 54 -7.88 1.73 -2.11
C THR A 54 -8.71 2.67 -2.99
N VAL A 55 -9.58 3.51 -2.41
CA VAL A 55 -10.49 4.37 -3.20
C VAL A 55 -9.83 5.67 -3.64
N LEU A 56 -8.79 6.13 -2.94
CA LEU A 56 -8.12 7.39 -3.25
C LEU A 56 -7.07 7.27 -4.37
N THR A 57 -6.53 6.08 -4.63
CA THR A 57 -5.55 5.88 -5.72
C THR A 57 -6.17 5.91 -7.12
N VAL A 58 -7.47 5.66 -7.24
CA VAL A 58 -8.17 5.61 -8.54
C VAL A 58 -8.61 7.00 -9.02
N PHE A 59 -8.72 7.97 -8.10
CA PHE A 59 -9.28 9.30 -8.35
C PHE A 59 -8.23 10.41 -8.52
N ALA A 60 -6.95 10.08 -8.69
CA ALA A 60 -5.91 11.05 -9.05
C ALA A 60 -6.04 11.46 -10.53
N GLY A 61 -7.11 12.18 -10.86
CA GLY A 61 -7.27 12.89 -12.13
C GLY A 61 -6.35 14.11 -12.15
N ASP A 62 -5.25 14.00 -12.89
CA ASP A 62 -4.33 15.08 -13.27
C ASP A 62 -5.10 16.16 -14.06
N GLU A 63 -4.80 17.44 -13.79
CA GLU A 63 -5.45 18.64 -14.36
C GLU A 63 -5.08 18.87 -15.84
N GLY A 64 -5.26 17.85 -16.68
CA GLY A 64 -5.25 17.96 -18.14
C GLY A 64 -6.63 17.57 -18.67
N ASP A 65 -7.09 18.25 -19.72
CA ASP A 65 -8.37 18.05 -20.45
C ASP A 65 -8.65 16.62 -21.00
N VAL A 66 -7.95 15.60 -20.51
CA VAL A 66 -8.16 14.19 -20.81
C VAL A 66 -9.26 13.63 -19.91
N LEU A 67 -10.49 13.68 -20.41
CA LEU A 67 -11.61 13.04 -19.76
C LEU A 67 -11.54 11.52 -19.95
N PRO A 68 -11.79 10.71 -18.90
CA PRO A 68 -11.92 9.27 -19.07
C PRO A 68 -13.16 8.95 -19.91
N GLY A 69 -12.92 8.39 -21.10
CA GLY A 69 -13.94 8.06 -22.09
C GLY A 69 -14.42 6.60 -22.02
N GLY A 70 -14.77 6.06 -23.19
CA GLY A 70 -15.28 4.69 -23.35
C GLY A 70 -14.32 3.61 -22.85
N LYS A 71 -14.85 2.46 -22.45
CA LYS A 71 -14.07 1.30 -22.00
C LYS A 71 -14.05 0.24 -23.08
N ILE A 72 -12.88 -0.34 -23.35
CA ILE A 72 -12.68 -1.42 -24.32
C ILE A 72 -11.94 -2.58 -23.65
N ALA A 73 -12.32 -3.81 -23.97
CA ALA A 73 -11.59 -5.01 -23.55
C ALA A 73 -10.55 -5.38 -24.61
N VAL A 74 -9.32 -5.62 -24.17
CA VAL A 74 -8.19 -5.98 -25.05
C VAL A 74 -8.39 -7.39 -25.58
N SER A 75 -8.34 -7.54 -26.90
CA SER A 75 -8.39 -8.83 -27.59
C SER A 75 -7.00 -9.46 -27.74
N GLN A 76 -6.93 -10.77 -28.02
CA GLN A 76 -5.66 -11.43 -28.26
C GLN A 76 -4.96 -10.85 -29.51
N GLY A 77 -3.68 -10.53 -29.38
CA GLY A 77 -2.86 -9.95 -30.46
C GLY A 77 -2.96 -8.44 -30.59
N GLU A 78 -3.85 -7.79 -29.83
CA GLU A 78 -3.89 -6.33 -29.78
C GLU A 78 -2.72 -5.76 -28.99
N THR A 79 -2.29 -4.58 -29.42
CA THR A 79 -1.26 -3.80 -28.75
C THR A 79 -1.82 -2.44 -28.39
N LEU A 80 -1.19 -1.79 -27.41
CA LEU A 80 -1.56 -0.43 -27.04
C LEU A 80 -1.51 0.51 -28.26
N TRP A 81 -0.57 0.25 -29.18
CA TRP A 81 -0.43 0.96 -30.44
C TRP A 81 -1.60 0.74 -31.40
N SER A 82 -1.99 -0.52 -31.66
CA SER A 82 -3.07 -0.82 -32.61
C SER A 82 -4.40 -0.25 -32.12
N ILE A 83 -4.70 -0.36 -30.82
CA ILE A 83 -5.92 0.20 -30.21
C ILE A 83 -5.91 1.74 -30.33
N SER A 84 -4.77 2.36 -30.06
CA SER A 84 -4.62 3.82 -30.18
C SER A 84 -4.81 4.29 -31.62
N LEU A 85 -4.32 3.53 -32.61
CA LEU A 85 -4.40 3.90 -34.01
C LEU A 85 -5.85 3.87 -34.53
N GLU A 86 -6.67 2.99 -33.98
CA GLU A 86 -8.09 2.86 -34.32
C GLU A 86 -8.97 3.90 -33.62
N HIS A 87 -8.64 4.29 -32.39
CA HIS A 87 -9.50 5.15 -31.56
C HIS A 87 -9.02 6.60 -31.40
N LYS A 88 -7.81 6.94 -31.88
CA LYS A 88 -7.30 8.30 -31.77
C LYS A 88 -8.11 9.29 -32.62
N PRO A 89 -8.23 10.55 -32.19
CA PRO A 89 -8.73 11.62 -33.04
C PRO A 89 -7.72 11.96 -34.15
N GLU A 90 -8.22 12.56 -35.24
CA GLU A 90 -7.44 12.84 -36.45
C GLU A 90 -6.28 13.83 -36.21
N ASN A 91 -6.46 14.76 -35.26
CA ASN A 91 -5.53 15.84 -34.95
C ASN A 91 -4.43 15.49 -33.92
N ILE A 92 -4.37 14.25 -33.43
CA ILE A 92 -3.40 13.83 -32.40
C ILE A 92 -2.46 12.73 -32.95
N ASP A 93 -1.16 12.84 -32.62
CA ASP A 93 -0.17 11.79 -32.86
C ASP A 93 -0.46 10.58 -31.96
N THR A 94 -0.40 9.37 -32.54
CA THR A 94 -0.58 8.10 -31.83
C THR A 94 0.29 7.98 -30.58
N ARG A 95 1.51 8.55 -30.57
CA ARG A 95 2.41 8.52 -29.40
C ARG A 95 1.85 9.33 -28.22
N VAL A 96 1.31 10.51 -28.50
CA VAL A 96 0.68 11.37 -27.48
C VAL A 96 -0.57 10.69 -26.93
N TYR A 97 -1.34 10.06 -27.82
CA TYR A 97 -2.53 9.30 -27.42
C TYR A 97 -2.18 8.09 -26.54
N ILE A 98 -1.10 7.36 -26.86
CA ILE A 98 -0.58 6.27 -26.05
C ILE A 98 -0.19 6.75 -24.64
N GLU A 99 0.50 7.89 -24.53
CA GLU A 99 0.85 8.44 -23.22
C GLU A 99 -0.37 8.83 -22.40
N ALA A 100 -1.37 9.47 -23.02
CA ALA A 100 -2.64 9.77 -22.38
C ALA A 100 -3.35 8.49 -21.92
N MET A 101 -3.38 7.45 -22.77
CA MET A 101 -4.00 6.17 -22.43
C MET A 101 -3.26 5.47 -21.29
N LYS A 102 -1.92 5.55 -21.22
CA LYS A 102 -1.14 5.08 -20.07
C LYS A 102 -1.50 5.83 -18.79
N LYS A 103 -1.61 7.16 -18.85
CA LYS A 103 -1.98 7.98 -17.69
C LYS A 103 -3.37 7.63 -17.16
N VAL A 104 -4.37 7.58 -18.02
CA VAL A 104 -5.77 7.30 -17.64
C VAL A 104 -5.91 5.88 -17.06
N ASN A 105 -5.12 4.92 -17.52
CA ASN A 105 -5.16 3.53 -17.05
C ASN A 105 -4.08 3.19 -16.01
N GLN A 106 -3.30 4.16 -15.54
CA GLN A 106 -2.18 3.98 -14.60
C GLN A 106 -1.22 2.86 -15.03
N LEU A 107 -0.92 2.79 -16.33
CA LEU A 107 -0.04 1.78 -16.89
C LEU A 107 1.42 2.24 -16.77
N GLU A 108 2.22 1.52 -16.01
CA GLU A 108 3.67 1.75 -15.92
C GLU A 108 4.37 1.45 -17.26
N SER A 109 3.91 0.40 -17.95
CA SER A 109 4.51 -0.08 -19.20
C SER A 109 3.52 -0.07 -20.36
N THR A 110 4.04 -0.25 -21.58
CA THR A 110 3.24 -0.39 -22.80
C THR A 110 2.69 -1.81 -23.01
N SER A 111 3.00 -2.73 -22.08
CA SER A 111 2.54 -4.11 -22.13
C SER A 111 1.09 -4.19 -21.66
N ILE A 112 0.23 -4.80 -22.48
CA ILE A 112 -1.18 -5.04 -22.19
C ILE A 112 -1.50 -6.52 -22.36
N GLN A 113 -2.45 -7.02 -21.59
CA GLN A 113 -2.87 -8.42 -21.66
C GLN A 113 -4.28 -8.55 -22.21
N ALA A 114 -4.52 -9.62 -22.97
CA ALA A 114 -5.85 -9.95 -23.45
C ALA A 114 -6.81 -10.16 -22.27
N GLY A 115 -8.03 -9.60 -22.39
CA GLY A 115 -9.04 -9.57 -21.34
C GLY A 115 -8.92 -8.38 -20.37
N GLN A 116 -7.85 -7.59 -20.44
CA GLN A 116 -7.72 -6.35 -19.67
C GLN A 116 -8.71 -5.31 -20.19
N VAL A 117 -9.39 -4.60 -19.30
CA VAL A 117 -10.26 -3.48 -19.67
C VAL A 117 -9.44 -2.18 -19.61
N LEU A 118 -9.39 -1.48 -20.74
CA LEU A 118 -8.74 -0.18 -20.89
C LEU A 118 -9.78 0.92 -21.05
N ILE A 119 -9.50 2.08 -20.47
CA ILE A 119 -10.25 3.32 -20.58
C ILE A 119 -9.61 4.17 -21.67
N LEU A 120 -10.38 4.58 -22.66
CA LEU A 120 -9.92 5.42 -23.75
C LEU A 120 -9.93 6.90 -23.32
N PRO A 121 -8.86 7.67 -23.57
CA PRO A 121 -8.87 9.11 -23.30
C PRO A 121 -9.78 9.82 -24.31
N GLN A 122 -10.70 10.64 -23.82
CA GLN A 122 -11.55 11.48 -24.65
C GLN A 122 -10.93 12.87 -24.75
N PHE A 123 -10.66 13.29 -25.99
CA PHE A 123 -10.23 14.65 -26.30
C PHE A 123 -11.44 15.41 -26.86
N THR A 124 -11.84 16.47 -26.18
CA THR A 124 -12.85 17.39 -26.71
C THR A 124 -12.20 18.23 -27.81
N PRO A 125 -12.83 18.38 -29.00
CA PRO A 125 -12.32 19.22 -30.08
C PRO A 125 -12.33 20.72 -29.73
#